data_AF-A0A077QKU0-F1
#
_entry.id   AF-A0A077QKU0-F1
#
_cell.length_a   1.000
_cell.length_b   1.000
_cell.length_c   1.000
_cell.angle_alpha   90.00
_cell.angle_beta   90.00
_cell.angle_gamma   90.00
#
_symmetry.space_group_name_H-M   'P 1'
#
loop_
_entity.id
_entity.type
_entity.pdbx_description
1 polymer ?
#
loop_
_entity_poly.entity_id
_entity_poly.type
_entity_poly.pdbx_seq_one_letter_code
_entity_poly.pdbx_strand_id
1 'polypeptide(L)' 'MAALDVYRNGYRVGVFTKTNTGAHHFKYAEVWLKLTGSRPISMSMPLRYQTLPINHTAITHN' A
#
# COMPACT_ATOMS: atom_id res chain seq x y z
N MET A 1 -10.19 -12.92 4.48
CA MET A 1 -9.08 -12.09 3.96
C MET A 1 -7.96 -12.13 4.99
N ALA A 2 -6.80 -12.65 4.61
CA ALA A 2 -5.65 -12.76 5.52
C ALA A 2 -4.71 -11.58 5.29
N ALA A 3 -4.16 -11.02 6.37
CA ALA A 3 -3.23 -9.90 6.33
C ALA A 3 -1.96 -10.24 7.13
N LEU A 4 -0.82 -9.80 6.62
CA LEU A 4 0.48 -9.94 7.24
C LEU A 4 1.15 -8.57 7.32
N ASP A 5 1.45 -8.12 8.53
CA ASP A 5 2.29 -6.94 8.72
C ASP A 5 3.74 -7.26 8.33
N VAL A 6 4.32 -6.41 7.49
CA VAL A 6 5.69 -6.55 7.01
C VAL A 6 6.57 -5.56 7.73
N TYR A 7 7.62 -6.07 8.38
CA TYR A 7 8.61 -5.28 9.10
C TYR A 7 9.99 -5.40 8.45
N ARG A 8 10.79 -4.34 8.55
CA ARG A 8 12.21 -4.34 8.17
C ARG A 8 12.99 -3.66 9.28
N ASN A 9 13.88 -4.40 9.93
CA ASN A 9 14.73 -3.91 11.02
C ASN A 9 13.91 -3.15 12.10
N GLY A 10 12.75 -3.69 12.49
CA GLY A 10 11.86 -3.09 13.50
C GLY A 10 10.90 -2.01 12.98
N TYR A 11 11.05 -1.51 11.76
CA TYR A 11 10.13 -0.54 11.17
C TYR A 11 8.99 -1.23 10.43
N ARG A 12 7.74 -0.79 10.67
CA ARG A 12 6.58 -1.26 9.92
C ARG A 12 6.59 -0.69 8.51
N VAL A 13 6.83 -1.56 7.53
CA VAL A 13 6.97 -1.18 6.11
C VAL A 13 5.62 -1.12 5.42
N GLY A 14 4.72 -2.05 5.73
CA GLY A 14 3.45 -2.17 5.04
C GLY A 14 2.65 -3.40 5.46
N VAL A 15 1.62 -3.69 4.69
CA VAL A 15 0.74 -4.84 4.88
C VAL A 15 0.65 -5.62 3.57
N PHE A 16 0.87 -6.92 3.66
CA PHE A 16 0.62 -7.88 2.58
C PHE A 16 -0.74 -8.56 2.83
N THR A 17 -1.64 -8.47 1.87
CA THR A 17 -3.00 -8.99 1.97
C THR A 17 -3.25 -10.03 0.89
N LYS A 18 -3.87 -11.15 1.28
CA LYS A 18 -4.44 -12.12 0.35
C LYS A 18 -5.97 -12.00 0.39
N THR A 19 -6.56 -11.65 -0.75
CA THR A 19 -8.03 -11.59 -0.90
C THR A 19 -8.63 -12.99 -0.81
N ASN A 20 -9.95 -13.09 -0.62
CA ASN A 20 -10.63 -14.39 -0.61
C ASN A 20 -10.56 -15.09 -1.98
N THR A 21 -10.35 -14.33 -3.07
CA THR A 21 -10.13 -14.87 -4.43
C THR A 21 -8.68 -15.27 -4.70
N GLY A 22 -7.78 -15.12 -3.72
CA GLY A 22 -6.37 -15.46 -3.85
C GLY A 22 -5.48 -14.37 -4.44
N ALA A 23 -6.02 -13.21 -4.80
CA ALA A 23 -5.22 -12.09 -5.26
C ALA A 23 -4.32 -11.54 -4.14
N HIS A 24 -3.08 -11.21 -4.49
CA HIS A 24 -2.07 -10.70 -3.55
C HIS A 24 -1.89 -9.21 -3.73
N HIS A 25 -2.01 -8.46 -2.64
CA HIS A 25 -1.92 -7.01 -2.62
C HIS A 25 -0.87 -6.60 -1.58
N PHE A 26 -0.07 -5.60 -1.90
CA PHE A 26 0.86 -5.00 -0.95
C PHE A 26 0.64 -3.49 -0.89
N LYS A 27 0.50 -2.98 0.34
CA LYS A 27 0.35 -1.55 0.63
C LYS A 27 1.44 -1.10 1.59
N TYR A 28 2.21 -0.08 1.20
CA TYR A 28 3.15 0.57 2.11
C TYR A 28 2.42 1.32 3.22
N ALA A 29 2.96 1.26 4.44
CA ALA A 29 2.50 2.05 5.56
C ALA A 29 2.92 3.51 5.36
N GLU A 30 2.05 4.45 5.72
CA GLU A 30 2.37 5.88 5.59
C GLU A 30 3.61 6.28 6.38
N VAL A 31 3.80 5.69 7.56
CA VAL A 31 4.98 5.91 8.40
C VAL A 31 6.28 5.52 7.70
N TRP A 32 6.25 4.48 6.85
CA TRP A 32 7.40 4.08 6.03
C TRP A 32 7.63 5.05 4.87
N LEU A 33 6.55 5.46 4.19
CA LEU A 33 6.65 6.39 3.06
C LEU A 33 7.17 7.78 3.49
N LYS A 34 6.83 8.22 4.71
CA LYS A 34 7.29 9.49 5.29
C LYS A 34 8.71 9.43 5.85
N LEU A 35 9.26 8.22 6.08
CA LEU A 35 10.59 8.06 6.64
C LEU A 35 11.66 8.42 5.61
N THR A 36 12.52 9.40 5.94
CA THR A 36 13.68 9.75 5.13
C THR A 36 14.60 8.54 4.97
N GLY A 37 14.98 8.23 3.74
CA GLY A 37 15.80 7.06 3.46
C GLY A 37 15.02 5.75 3.34
N SER A 38 13.69 5.79 3.35
CA SER A 38 12.86 4.62 3.02
C SER A 38 13.22 4.06 1.64
N ARG A 39 13.01 2.76 1.49
CA ARG A 39 13.34 2.00 0.28
C ARG A 39 12.18 1.09 -0.08
N PRO A 40 11.95 0.81 -1.37
CA PRO A 40 10.96 -0.18 -1.75
C PRO A 40 11.40 -1.58 -1.29
N ILE A 41 10.44 -2.48 -1.06
CA ILE A 41 10.71 -3.88 -0.73
C ILE A 41 11.28 -4.67 -1.93
N SER A 42 11.02 -4.19 -3.14
CA SER A 42 11.52 -4.72 -4.40
C SER A 42 11.48 -3.61 -5.44
N MET A 43 12.39 -3.62 -6.41
CA MET A 43 12.35 -2.69 -7.55
C MET A 43 11.07 -2.84 -8.39
N SER A 44 10.45 -4.02 -8.40
CA SER A 44 9.15 -4.25 -9.06
C SER A 44 7.95 -3.67 -8.29
N MET A 45 8.16 -3.20 -7.06
CA MET A 45 7.13 -2.63 -6.18
C MET A 45 7.61 -1.27 -5.64
N PRO A 46 7.69 -0.23 -6.49
CA PRO A 46 8.20 1.07 -6.08
C PRO A 46 7.38 1.68 -4.95
N LEU A 47 8.01 2.57 -4.17
CA LEU A 47 7.32 3.34 -3.13
C LEU A 47 6.17 4.13 -3.75
N ARG A 48 4.96 3.92 -3.24
CA ARG A 48 3.76 4.60 -3.71
C ARG A 48 2.76 4.74 -2.59
N TYR A 49 2.08 5.89 -2.56
CA TYR A 49 0.85 6.02 -1.82
C TYR A 49 -0.23 5.22 -2.54
N GLN A 50 -1.08 4.52 -1.78
CA GLN A 50 -2.24 3.87 -2.34
C GLN A 50 -3.25 4.95 -2.75
N THR A 51 -3.47 5.13 -4.04
CA THR A 51 -4.53 6.02 -4.55
C THR A 51 -5.88 5.44 -4.14
N LEU A 52 -6.72 6.27 -3.51
CA LEU A 52 -8.14 5.94 -3.32
C LEU A 52 -8.79 5.74 -4.70
N PRO A 53 -9.72 4.78 -4.85
CA PRO A 53 -10.50 4.70 -6.09
C PRO A 53 -11.19 6.05 -6.30
N ILE A 54 -10.95 6.69 -7.45
CA ILE A 54 -11.75 7.84 -7.85
C ILE A 54 -13.17 7.33 -8.11
N ASN A 55 -14.11 7.70 -7.25
CA ASN A 55 -15.52 7.47 -7.53
C ASN A 55 -15.91 8.39 -8.68
N HIS A 56 -16.27 7.84 -9.84
CA HIS A 56 -16.71 8.57 -11.03
C HIS A 56 -18.07 9.30 -10.87
N THR A 57 -18.48 9.64 -9.64
CA THR A 57 -19.82 10.15 -9.32
C THR A 57 -19.81 11.61 -8.84
N ALA A 58 -18.76 12.38 -9.15
CA ALA A 58 -18.70 13.80 -8.83
C ALA A 58 -18.56 14.64 -10.12
N ILE A 59 -19.58 14.57 -10.99
CA ILE A 59 -19.84 15.62 -11.98
C ILE A 59 -21.35 15.90 -11.96
N THR A 60 -21.81 16.58 -10.89
CA THR A 60 -23.07 17.31 -10.97
C THR A 60 -22.82 18.47 -11.92
N HIS A 61 -23.44 18.41 -13.09
CA HIS A 61 -23.43 19.47 -14.08
C HIS A 61 -24.16 20.69 -13.49
N ASN A 62 -23.53 21.85 -13.56
CA ASN A 62 -24.14 23.15 -13.31
C ASN A 62 -24.02 23.97 -14.58
#